data_AF-A0A6L7VWV3-F1
#
_entry.id   AF-A0A6L7VWV3-F1
#
_cell.length_a   1.000
_cell.length_b   1.000
_cell.length_c   1.000
_cell.angle_alpha   90.00
_cell.angle_beta   90.00
_cell.angle_gamma   90.00
#
_symmetry.space_group_name_H-M   'P 1'
#
loop_
_entity.id
_entity.type
_entity.pdbx_description
1 polymer ?
#
loop_
_entity_poly.entity_id
_entity_poly.type
_entity_poly.pdbx_seq_one_letter_code
_entity_poly.pdbx_strand_id
1 'polypeptide(L)'
;MNNATSIVRDSIPRIRQIVPHMQDQLIGLRSSNTFESARILYGKTVDRLSIWGQGRRTASRVGDRDRYWSSTRDVLDEAMRLGFVEPQPLPSARRYVDSHRSRMLTLTKLGHQAADEAETNVPAFYDRLASSLYTKHPYFCEFIDSLRIKPIHCPEVSEGDVEQAGRSRFRTQYWVEYAEPRLQLSATDSNSNALIYRALVSVIRKRFGNSRRRAPTNKQMAEALNDAYIEAALKTRNLSSGPTDLKNMKTWGSQLMLLDQSRYVPNYEGQNVIWLAIDSTEQVRALLKRKTLKEHEYSLADAVVTTYRDQASNTKTSRLQAPYLPIYQIRAQTAFDHSVTRALVDLVIERLANGSISISNVQVLLHLGTTRQPQSEPVYRRGGKRRYEITIQSTS
;
A
#
# COMPACT_ATOMS: atom_id res chain seq x y z
N MET A 1 21.18 -26.06 21.91
CA MET A 1 21.71 -26.00 20.52
C MET A 1 21.07 -24.80 19.83
N ASN A 2 21.77 -23.67 19.77
CA ASN A 2 21.32 -22.48 19.05
C ASN A 2 21.57 -22.71 17.57
N ASN A 3 20.56 -23.18 16.83
CA ASN A 3 20.62 -23.13 15.37
C ASN A 3 20.65 -21.66 14.97
N ALA A 4 21.83 -21.18 14.55
CA ALA A 4 21.97 -19.91 13.88
C ALA A 4 21.14 -19.97 12.60
N THR A 5 19.90 -19.49 12.67
CA THR A 5 19.05 -19.29 11.49
C THR A 5 19.79 -18.30 10.59
N SER A 6 20.30 -18.82 9.46
CA SER A 6 20.91 -17.98 8.43
C SER A 6 19.89 -16.91 8.04
N ILE A 7 20.21 -15.64 8.25
CA ILE A 7 19.35 -14.52 7.86
C ILE A 7 19.20 -14.58 6.34
N VAL A 8 18.05 -15.04 5.86
CA VAL A 8 17.75 -15.10 4.42
C VAL A 8 17.61 -13.65 3.95
N ARG A 9 18.58 -13.18 3.16
CA ARG A 9 18.50 -11.87 2.51
C ARG A 9 17.62 -12.00 1.28
N ASP A 10 16.67 -11.07 1.16
CA ASP A 10 15.79 -10.93 0.00
C ASP A 10 15.97 -9.54 -0.61
N SER A 11 15.55 -9.37 -1.86
CA SER A 11 15.44 -8.09 -2.55
C SER A 11 14.03 -7.95 -3.13
N ILE A 12 13.32 -6.88 -2.73
CA ILE A 12 12.03 -6.51 -3.32
C ILE A 12 12.29 -5.57 -4.51
N PRO A 13 12.04 -5.98 -5.77
CA PRO A 13 12.28 -5.14 -6.93
C PRO A 13 11.44 -3.86 -6.91
N ARG A 14 11.93 -2.82 -7.58
CA ARG A 14 11.33 -1.47 -7.57
C ARG A 14 10.16 -1.34 -8.55
N ILE A 15 9.29 -2.34 -8.59
CA ILE A 15 8.11 -2.38 -9.45
C ILE A 15 6.94 -1.75 -8.70
N ARG A 16 6.62 -0.48 -8.95
CA ARG A 16 5.52 0.17 -8.21
C ARG A 16 4.15 -0.43 -8.51
N GLN A 17 3.87 -0.74 -9.78
CA GLN A 17 2.56 -1.23 -10.23
C GLN A 17 2.65 -2.69 -10.68
N ILE A 18 2.92 -3.60 -9.74
CA ILE A 18 3.22 -5.01 -10.05
C ILE A 18 2.07 -5.70 -10.79
N VAL A 19 0.82 -5.46 -10.39
CA VAL A 19 -0.33 -6.16 -10.97
C VAL A 19 -0.53 -5.83 -12.45
N PRO A 20 -0.75 -4.56 -12.87
CA PRO A 20 -1.00 -4.26 -14.27
C PRO A 20 0.20 -4.54 -15.16
N HIS A 21 1.44 -4.38 -14.65
CA HIS A 21 2.62 -4.72 -15.43
C HIS A 21 2.79 -6.23 -15.58
N MET A 22 2.62 -7.03 -14.52
CA MET A 22 2.71 -8.48 -14.63
C MET A 22 1.59 -9.02 -15.54
N GLN A 23 0.37 -8.52 -15.39
CA GLN A 23 -0.78 -8.89 -16.21
C GLN A 23 -0.51 -8.65 -17.70
N ASP A 24 -0.17 -7.41 -18.07
CA ASP A 24 0.06 -7.05 -19.47
C ASP A 24 1.25 -7.82 -20.05
N GLN A 25 2.35 -7.97 -19.30
CA GLN A 25 3.54 -8.67 -19.78
C GLN A 25 3.28 -10.15 -20.04
N LEU A 26 2.60 -10.85 -19.13
CA LEU A 26 2.31 -12.28 -19.31
C LEU A 26 1.37 -12.52 -20.50
N ILE A 27 0.34 -11.69 -20.67
CA ILE A 27 -0.54 -11.73 -21.86
C ILE A 27 0.28 -11.44 -23.13
N GLY A 28 1.08 -10.37 -23.11
CA GLY A 28 1.89 -9.94 -24.25
C GLY A 28 2.87 -11.00 -24.74
N LEU A 29 3.53 -11.69 -23.81
CA LEU A 29 4.51 -12.75 -24.10
C LEU A 29 3.92 -13.96 -24.85
N ARG A 30 2.59 -14.17 -24.82
CA ARG A 30 1.92 -15.19 -25.65
C ARG A 30 2.01 -14.88 -27.15
N SER A 31 1.94 -13.60 -27.50
CA SER A 31 1.84 -13.13 -28.89
C SER A 31 3.18 -12.61 -29.44
N SER A 32 4.01 -12.05 -28.58
CA SER A 32 5.31 -11.53 -28.95
C SER A 32 6.28 -11.72 -27.80
N ASN A 33 7.30 -12.54 -28.04
CA ASN A 33 8.16 -13.07 -27.01
C ASN A 33 9.52 -12.37 -26.88
N THR A 34 9.76 -11.23 -27.52
CA THR A 34 11.07 -10.56 -27.43
C THR A 34 11.15 -9.55 -26.27
N PHE A 35 12.37 -9.31 -25.76
CA PHE A 35 12.61 -8.25 -24.78
C PHE A 35 12.16 -6.87 -25.26
N GLU A 36 12.37 -6.55 -26.54
CA GLU A 36 11.97 -5.26 -27.10
C GLU A 36 10.45 -5.08 -27.10
N SER A 37 9.71 -6.12 -27.48
CA SER A 37 8.25 -6.09 -27.44
C SER A 37 7.72 -5.95 -26.02
N ALA A 38 8.31 -6.66 -25.06
CA ALA A 38 8.02 -6.50 -23.63
C ALA A 38 8.27 -5.05 -23.17
N ARG A 39 9.36 -4.42 -23.62
CA ARG A 39 9.70 -3.02 -23.28
C ARG A 39 8.70 -2.03 -23.85
N ILE A 40 8.31 -2.20 -25.11
CA ILE A 40 7.28 -1.36 -25.76
C ILE A 40 5.96 -1.52 -25.01
N LEU A 41 5.59 -2.75 -24.66
CA LEU A 41 4.37 -3.03 -23.90
C LEU A 41 4.40 -2.38 -22.51
N TYR A 42 5.52 -2.41 -21.80
CA TYR A 42 5.68 -1.72 -20.52
C TYR A 42 5.37 -0.22 -20.66
N GLY A 43 5.88 0.43 -21.72
CA GLY A 43 5.59 1.82 -22.04
C GLY A 43 4.10 2.08 -22.27
N LYS A 44 3.42 1.20 -23.04
CA LYS A 44 1.97 1.28 -23.26
C LYS A 44 1.19 1.15 -21.95
N THR A 45 1.59 0.25 -21.06
CA THR A 45 0.97 0.12 -19.72
C THR A 45 1.16 1.39 -18.90
N VAL A 46 2.36 1.98 -18.88
CA VAL A 46 2.62 3.27 -18.19
C VAL A 46 1.69 4.37 -18.72
N ASP A 47 1.54 4.44 -20.04
CA ASP A 47 0.68 5.43 -20.68
C ASP A 47 -0.80 5.25 -20.31
N ARG A 48 -1.30 4.01 -20.36
CA ARG A 48 -2.66 3.64 -19.93
C ARG A 48 -2.90 4.03 -18.48
N LEU A 49 -2.01 3.65 -17.56
CA LEU A 49 -2.13 3.97 -16.14
C LEU A 49 -2.07 5.48 -15.89
N SER A 50 -1.27 6.22 -16.66
CA SER A 50 -1.21 7.68 -16.56
C SER A 50 -2.52 8.34 -16.99
N ILE A 51 -3.15 7.87 -18.07
CA ILE A 51 -4.45 8.37 -18.54
C ILE A 51 -5.53 8.14 -17.48
N TRP A 52 -5.47 7.01 -16.77
CA TRP A 52 -6.40 6.68 -15.69
C TRP A 52 -6.07 7.35 -14.35
N GLY A 53 -4.99 8.14 -14.28
CA GLY A 53 -4.54 8.78 -13.04
C GLY A 53 -4.00 7.80 -11.99
N GLN A 54 -3.70 6.56 -12.39
CA GLN A 54 -3.16 5.48 -11.54
C GLN A 54 -1.62 5.37 -11.63
N GLY A 55 -1.00 6.16 -12.50
CA GLY A 55 0.45 6.23 -12.68
C GLY A 55 0.92 7.65 -13.00
N ARG A 56 2.22 7.90 -12.87
CA ARG A 56 2.86 9.12 -13.34
C ARG A 56 3.81 8.79 -14.47
N ARG A 57 3.68 9.48 -15.60
CA ARG A 57 4.77 9.55 -16.59
C ARG A 57 5.96 10.23 -15.93
N THR A 58 7.02 9.45 -15.69
CA THR A 58 8.29 10.03 -15.28
C THR A 58 9.01 10.47 -16.54
N ALA A 59 9.42 11.74 -16.61
CA ALA A 59 10.20 12.24 -17.75
C ALA A 59 11.45 11.38 -17.92
N SER A 60 11.61 10.79 -19.09
CA SER A 60 12.77 9.98 -19.40
C SER A 60 13.97 10.89 -19.64
N ARG A 61 15.08 10.66 -18.93
CA ARG A 61 16.37 11.30 -19.22
C ARG A 61 17.14 10.62 -20.36
N VAL A 62 16.58 9.52 -20.87
CA VAL A 62 17.12 8.78 -22.01
C VAL A 62 16.21 8.95 -23.23
N GLY A 63 16.81 8.92 -24.42
CA GLY A 63 16.07 8.96 -25.68
C GLY A 63 15.04 7.82 -25.78
N ASP A 64 14.02 8.02 -26.61
CA ASP A 64 12.82 7.17 -26.67
C ASP A 64 13.14 5.69 -26.94
N ARG A 65 14.20 5.44 -27.70
CA ARG A 65 14.69 4.10 -28.06
C ARG A 65 15.04 3.22 -26.85
N ASP A 66 15.50 3.80 -25.74
CA ASP A 66 15.89 3.05 -24.52
C ASP A 66 14.94 3.29 -23.36
N ARG A 67 13.84 4.02 -23.58
CA ARG A 67 12.90 4.31 -22.50
C ARG A 67 12.38 3.02 -21.86
N TYR A 68 12.29 3.01 -20.52
CA TYR A 68 11.78 1.90 -19.71
C TYR A 68 12.57 0.56 -19.73
N TRP A 69 13.78 0.50 -20.32
CA TRP A 69 14.54 -0.77 -20.37
C TRP A 69 14.77 -1.38 -18.98
N SER A 70 15.11 -0.57 -17.97
CA SER A 70 15.41 -1.05 -16.62
C SER A 70 14.16 -1.54 -15.90
N SER A 71 13.04 -0.82 -16.04
CA SER A 71 11.77 -1.23 -15.42
C SER A 71 11.18 -2.48 -16.08
N THR A 72 11.39 -2.63 -17.39
CA THR A 72 11.02 -3.86 -18.11
C THR A 72 11.86 -5.03 -17.62
N ARG A 73 13.17 -4.83 -17.47
CA ARG A 73 14.06 -5.84 -16.86
C ARG A 73 13.56 -6.23 -15.47
N ASP A 74 13.28 -5.27 -14.58
CA ASP A 74 12.83 -5.58 -13.22
C ASP A 74 11.55 -6.43 -13.21
N VAL A 75 10.57 -6.12 -14.08
CA VAL A 75 9.33 -6.92 -14.17
C VAL A 75 9.57 -8.32 -14.74
N LEU A 76 10.42 -8.47 -15.76
CA LEU A 76 10.73 -9.77 -16.34
C LEU A 76 11.56 -10.64 -15.39
N ASP A 77 12.52 -10.05 -14.69
CA ASP A 77 13.33 -10.73 -13.67
C ASP A 77 12.43 -11.24 -12.54
N GLU A 78 11.47 -10.43 -12.11
CA GLU A 78 10.44 -10.84 -11.16
C GLU A 78 9.55 -11.95 -11.73
N ALA A 79 9.09 -11.85 -12.98
CA ALA A 79 8.29 -12.90 -13.61
C ALA A 79 9.05 -14.24 -13.70
N MET A 80 10.36 -14.20 -13.92
CA MET A 80 11.24 -15.38 -13.87
C MET A 80 11.36 -15.93 -12.45
N ARG A 81 11.57 -15.06 -11.46
CA ARG A 81 11.64 -15.44 -10.04
C ARG A 81 10.36 -16.11 -9.54
N LEU A 82 9.20 -15.59 -9.96
CA LEU A 82 7.88 -16.14 -9.66
C LEU A 82 7.59 -17.44 -10.44
N GLY A 83 8.43 -17.80 -11.42
CA GLY A 83 8.30 -19.02 -12.22
C GLY A 83 7.27 -18.90 -13.34
N PHE A 84 6.86 -17.69 -13.73
CA PHE A 84 5.97 -17.45 -14.86
C PHE A 84 6.73 -17.42 -16.19
N VAL A 85 7.99 -16.97 -16.19
CA VAL A 85 8.86 -16.91 -17.37
C VAL A 85 10.06 -17.81 -17.15
N GLU A 86 10.50 -18.52 -18.18
CA GLU A 86 11.72 -19.33 -18.14
C GLU A 86 12.95 -18.44 -17.84
N PRO A 87 13.90 -18.89 -17.00
CA PRO A 87 15.10 -18.11 -16.70
C PRO A 87 15.87 -17.73 -17.97
N GLN A 88 16.09 -16.44 -18.17
CA GLN A 88 16.87 -15.91 -19.30
C GLN A 88 17.72 -14.69 -18.87
N PRO A 89 18.93 -14.53 -19.42
CA PRO A 89 19.71 -13.30 -19.27
C PRO A 89 18.95 -12.08 -19.77
N LEU A 90 18.87 -11.07 -18.90
CA LEU A 90 18.31 -9.75 -19.21
C LEU A 90 19.43 -8.70 -19.23
N PRO A 91 19.27 -7.57 -19.94
CA PRO A 91 20.31 -6.56 -20.04
C PRO A 91 20.64 -5.98 -18.66
N SER A 92 21.87 -6.18 -18.19
CA SER A 92 22.31 -5.70 -16.87
C SER A 92 22.55 -4.20 -16.81
N ALA A 93 22.83 -3.59 -17.97
CA ALA A 93 23.11 -2.17 -18.14
C ALA A 93 22.60 -1.68 -19.51
N ARG A 94 22.39 -0.37 -19.62
CA ARG A 94 21.89 0.28 -20.84
C ARG A 94 22.68 -0.10 -22.10
N ARG A 95 24.01 -0.14 -22.01
CA ARG A 95 24.90 -0.49 -23.14
C ARG A 95 24.67 -1.89 -23.72
N TYR A 96 23.97 -2.77 -22.99
CA TYR A 96 23.65 -4.13 -23.44
C TYR A 96 22.21 -4.26 -23.96
N VAL A 97 21.40 -3.20 -23.99
CA VAL A 97 20.01 -3.28 -24.43
C VAL A 97 19.91 -3.75 -25.87
N ASP A 98 20.74 -3.19 -26.76
CA ASP A 98 20.70 -3.53 -28.19
C ASP A 98 20.99 -5.00 -28.46
N SER A 99 21.91 -5.63 -27.72
CA SER A 99 22.20 -7.07 -27.87
C SER A 99 21.11 -7.99 -27.33
N HIS A 100 20.16 -7.46 -26.55
CA HIS A 100 19.07 -8.23 -25.96
C HIS A 100 17.71 -7.98 -26.62
N ARG A 101 17.58 -7.00 -27.53
CA ARG A 101 16.27 -6.60 -28.10
C ARG A 101 15.50 -7.76 -28.73
N SER A 102 16.18 -8.56 -29.55
CA SER A 102 15.59 -9.71 -30.24
C SER A 102 15.55 -10.98 -29.41
N ARG A 103 16.05 -10.96 -28.16
CA ARG A 103 16.10 -12.15 -27.32
C ARG A 103 14.69 -12.61 -26.98
N MET A 104 14.41 -13.87 -27.30
CA MET A 104 13.13 -14.51 -27.01
C MET A 104 13.02 -14.91 -25.52
N LEU A 105 11.82 -14.79 -25.00
CA LEU A 105 11.39 -15.03 -23.63
C LEU A 105 10.24 -16.05 -23.68
N THR A 106 10.32 -17.11 -22.91
CA THR A 106 9.33 -18.19 -22.98
C THR A 106 8.52 -18.22 -21.69
N LEU A 107 7.20 -18.32 -21.79
CA LEU A 107 6.36 -18.59 -20.63
C LEU A 107 6.55 -20.03 -20.18
N THR A 108 6.60 -20.25 -18.87
CA THR A 108 6.49 -21.61 -18.32
C THR A 108 5.04 -22.10 -18.43
N LYS A 109 4.78 -23.38 -18.10
CA LYS A 109 3.40 -23.87 -17.94
C LYS A 109 2.58 -23.02 -16.96
N LEU A 110 3.21 -22.60 -15.85
CA LEU A 110 2.58 -21.73 -14.86
C LEU A 110 2.33 -20.32 -15.42
N GLY A 111 3.25 -19.80 -16.23
CA GLY A 111 3.09 -18.52 -16.93
C GLY A 111 1.94 -18.51 -17.91
N HIS A 112 1.75 -19.58 -18.68
CA HIS A 112 0.60 -19.72 -19.57
C HIS A 112 -0.73 -19.69 -18.80
N GLN A 113 -0.84 -20.44 -17.71
CA GLN A 113 -2.02 -20.42 -16.85
C GLN A 113 -2.29 -19.03 -16.26
N ALA A 114 -1.24 -18.35 -15.77
CA ALA A 114 -1.35 -17.01 -15.23
C ALA A 114 -1.80 -16.00 -16.30
N ALA A 115 -1.31 -16.14 -17.55
CA ALA A 115 -1.71 -15.30 -18.67
C ALA A 115 -3.18 -15.53 -19.08
N ASP A 116 -3.64 -16.79 -19.08
CA ASP A 116 -5.05 -17.12 -19.34
C ASP A 116 -5.96 -16.50 -18.26
N GLU A 117 -5.62 -16.66 -16.98
CA GLU A 117 -6.38 -16.04 -15.88
C GLU A 117 -6.35 -14.51 -15.94
N ALA A 118 -5.21 -13.92 -16.29
CA ALA A 118 -5.09 -12.47 -16.46
C ALA A 118 -6.06 -11.91 -17.51
N GLU A 119 -6.45 -12.72 -18.49
CA GLU A 119 -7.36 -12.36 -19.58
C GLU A 119 -8.82 -12.69 -19.25
N THR A 120 -9.09 -13.87 -18.68
CA THR A 120 -10.46 -14.39 -18.53
C THR A 120 -10.97 -14.43 -17.09
N ASN A 121 -10.09 -14.40 -16.09
CA ASN A 121 -10.45 -14.51 -14.67
C ASN A 121 -9.48 -13.71 -13.78
N VAL A 122 -9.58 -12.38 -13.87
CA VAL A 122 -8.71 -11.44 -13.15
C VAL A 122 -8.59 -11.73 -11.65
N PRO A 123 -9.68 -12.08 -10.92
CA PRO A 123 -9.55 -12.50 -9.52
C PRO A 123 -8.59 -13.69 -9.33
N ALA A 124 -8.70 -14.75 -10.14
CA ALA A 124 -7.80 -15.90 -10.04
C ALA A 124 -6.34 -15.51 -10.32
N PHE A 125 -6.09 -14.61 -11.27
CA PHE A 125 -4.76 -14.06 -11.53
C PHE A 125 -4.18 -13.36 -10.29
N TYR A 126 -4.99 -12.56 -9.59
CA TYR A 126 -4.54 -11.87 -8.37
C TYR A 126 -4.20 -12.87 -7.27
N ASP A 127 -4.99 -13.95 -7.11
CA ASP A 127 -4.70 -15.02 -6.13
C ASP A 127 -3.37 -15.70 -6.47
N ARG A 128 -3.17 -16.07 -7.73
CA ARG A 128 -1.94 -16.71 -8.19
C ARG A 128 -0.71 -15.82 -7.98
N LEU A 129 -0.81 -14.55 -8.34
CA LEU A 129 0.28 -13.59 -8.16
C LEU A 129 0.59 -13.38 -6.66
N ALA A 130 -0.44 -13.22 -5.82
CA ALA A 130 -0.30 -13.10 -4.38
C ALA A 130 0.39 -14.32 -3.75
N SER A 131 -0.07 -15.54 -4.06
CA SER A 131 0.52 -16.78 -3.56
C SER A 131 1.96 -16.96 -4.04
N SER A 132 2.26 -16.60 -5.29
CA SER A 132 3.62 -16.67 -5.84
C SER A 132 4.56 -15.70 -5.12
N LEU A 133 4.13 -14.45 -4.91
CA LEU A 133 4.89 -13.45 -4.17
C LEU A 133 5.15 -13.88 -2.72
N TYR A 134 4.11 -14.34 -2.02
CA TYR A 134 4.22 -14.84 -0.66
C TYR A 134 5.20 -16.02 -0.55
N THR A 135 5.21 -16.91 -1.54
CA THR A 135 6.10 -18.08 -1.55
C THR A 135 7.54 -17.72 -1.90
N LYS A 136 7.75 -16.78 -2.83
CA LYS A 136 9.07 -16.50 -3.41
C LYS A 136 9.81 -15.34 -2.75
N HIS A 137 9.14 -14.51 -1.96
CA HIS A 137 9.73 -13.36 -1.26
C HIS A 137 9.62 -13.49 0.26
N PRO A 138 10.68 -13.96 0.94
CA PRO A 138 10.74 -14.02 2.39
C PRO A 138 10.33 -12.71 3.08
N TYR A 139 10.73 -11.54 2.57
CA TYR A 139 10.34 -10.27 3.19
C TYR A 139 8.84 -9.98 3.05
N PHE A 140 8.24 -10.35 1.91
CA PHE A 140 6.79 -10.19 1.72
C PHE A 140 6.00 -11.17 2.60
N CYS A 141 6.47 -12.41 2.71
CA CYS A 141 5.93 -13.42 3.61
C CYS A 141 5.94 -12.94 5.07
N GLU A 142 7.12 -12.56 5.60
CA GLU A 142 7.29 -12.04 6.96
C GLU A 142 6.38 -10.82 7.21
N PHE A 143 6.27 -9.92 6.24
CA PHE A 143 5.43 -8.74 6.33
C PHE A 143 3.93 -9.09 6.43
N ILE A 144 3.43 -9.98 5.57
CA ILE A 144 2.04 -10.44 5.62
C ILE A 144 1.76 -11.19 6.92
N ASP A 145 2.67 -12.06 7.36
CA ASP A 145 2.54 -12.80 8.61
C ASP A 145 2.55 -11.88 9.83
N SER A 146 3.35 -10.81 9.82
CA SER A 146 3.33 -9.78 10.87
C SER A 146 1.97 -9.07 10.94
N LEU A 147 1.36 -8.78 9.79
CA LEU A 147 0.02 -8.17 9.71
C LEU A 147 -1.10 -9.11 10.14
N ARG A 148 -0.92 -10.44 10.06
CA ARG A 148 -1.88 -11.42 10.64
C ARG A 148 -1.94 -11.32 12.15
N ILE A 149 -0.84 -10.93 12.81
CA ILE A 149 -0.78 -10.81 14.26
C ILE A 149 -1.47 -9.52 14.72
N LYS A 150 -1.05 -8.38 14.16
CA LYS A 150 -1.65 -7.06 14.46
C LYS A 150 -1.24 -6.00 13.42
N PRO A 151 -2.02 -4.92 13.25
CA PRO A 151 -1.69 -3.82 12.33
C PRO A 151 -0.31 -3.21 12.60
N ILE A 152 0.38 -2.70 11.58
CA ILE A 152 1.65 -1.97 11.73
C ILE A 152 1.37 -0.47 11.75
N HIS A 153 1.86 0.20 12.78
CA HIS A 153 1.70 1.64 13.00
C HIS A 153 2.99 2.34 12.59
N CYS A 154 2.92 3.23 11.60
CA CYS A 154 4.05 4.05 11.19
C CYS A 154 3.75 5.51 11.52
N PRO A 155 4.40 6.11 12.54
CA PRO A 155 4.31 7.54 12.78
C PRO A 155 4.67 8.33 11.52
N GLU A 156 3.98 9.43 11.28
CA GLU A 156 4.19 10.29 10.13
C GLU A 156 4.46 11.73 10.53
N VAL A 157 5.45 12.33 9.87
CA VAL A 157 5.86 13.72 10.03
C VAL A 157 5.61 14.46 8.73
N SER A 158 4.93 15.61 8.83
CA SER A 158 4.73 16.55 7.73
C SER A 158 5.83 17.62 7.71
N GLU A 159 5.91 18.36 6.60
CA GLU A 159 6.83 19.52 6.51
C GLU A 159 6.51 20.59 7.55
N GLY A 160 5.22 20.77 7.88
CA GLY A 160 4.76 21.71 8.89
C GLY A 160 5.18 21.32 10.30
N ASP A 161 5.17 20.03 10.62
CA ASP A 161 5.65 19.53 11.92
C ASP A 161 7.14 19.81 12.10
N VAL A 162 7.94 19.60 11.05
CA VAL A 162 9.38 19.93 11.06
C VAL A 162 9.59 21.42 11.22
N GLU A 163 8.82 22.25 10.52
CA GLU A 163 8.92 23.70 10.61
C GLU A 163 8.61 24.19 12.03
N GLN A 164 7.51 23.71 12.62
CA GLN A 164 7.11 24.03 13.99
C GLN A 164 8.18 23.59 14.99
N ALA A 165 8.71 22.37 14.83
CA ALA A 165 9.78 21.86 15.68
C ALA A 165 11.08 22.67 15.58
N GLY A 166 11.40 23.15 14.38
CA GLY A 166 12.55 24.03 14.13
C GLY A 166 12.44 25.37 14.86
N ARG A 167 11.25 25.99 14.84
CA ARG A 167 10.99 27.25 15.57
C ARG A 167 11.15 27.07 17.09
N SER A 168 10.72 25.92 17.61
CA SER A 168 10.83 25.56 19.03
C SER A 168 12.19 24.98 19.45
N ARG A 169 13.17 24.91 18.53
CA ARG A 169 14.53 24.34 18.76
C ARG A 169 14.52 22.90 19.28
N PHE A 170 13.54 22.09 18.87
CA PHE A 170 13.47 20.69 19.29
C PHE A 170 14.65 19.87 18.75
N ARG A 171 15.17 18.97 19.61
CA ARG A 171 16.30 18.08 19.30
C ARG A 171 15.82 16.68 18.92
N THR A 172 16.71 15.77 18.56
CA THR A 172 16.40 14.37 18.24
C THR A 172 15.49 13.70 19.26
N GLN A 173 15.67 14.02 20.55
CA GLN A 173 14.86 13.49 21.65
C GLN A 173 13.36 13.78 21.50
N TYR A 174 12.98 14.97 21.03
CA TYR A 174 11.59 15.30 20.74
C TYR A 174 10.97 14.34 19.71
N TRP A 175 11.74 13.97 18.68
CA TRP A 175 11.28 13.03 17.66
C TRP A 175 11.19 11.59 18.17
N VAL A 176 11.92 11.24 19.24
CA VAL A 176 11.75 9.96 19.93
C VAL A 176 10.43 9.98 20.71
N GLU A 177 10.23 11.00 21.54
CA GLU A 177 9.01 11.20 22.34
C GLU A 177 7.75 11.35 21.47
N TYR A 178 7.89 11.93 20.27
CA TYR A 178 6.81 12.00 19.29
C TYR A 178 6.37 10.60 18.81
N ALA A 179 7.33 9.71 18.54
CA ALA A 179 7.08 8.42 17.93
C ALA A 179 6.75 7.30 18.92
N GLU A 180 7.29 7.37 20.14
CA GLU A 180 7.12 6.35 21.18
C GLU A 180 5.65 5.96 21.42
N PRO A 181 4.72 6.87 21.76
CA PRO A 181 3.32 6.51 21.99
C PRO A 181 2.61 6.07 20.71
N ARG A 182 3.11 6.47 19.54
CA ARG A 182 2.50 6.20 18.22
C ARG A 182 2.90 4.85 17.64
N LEU A 183 4.02 4.28 18.07
CA LEU A 183 4.41 2.92 17.67
C LEU A 183 3.63 1.83 18.42
N GLN A 184 2.76 2.22 19.36
CA GLN A 184 1.97 1.31 20.22
C GLN A 184 2.82 0.20 20.84
N LEU A 185 3.99 0.59 21.35
CA LEU A 185 4.91 -0.32 22.01
C LEU A 185 4.38 -0.57 23.42
N SER A 186 4.44 -1.83 23.87
CA SER A 186 4.01 -2.17 25.24
C SER A 186 4.88 -1.39 26.23
N ALA A 187 4.30 -0.87 27.31
CA ALA A 187 5.02 -0.10 28.33
C ALA A 187 6.23 -0.85 28.94
N THR A 188 6.29 -2.18 28.76
CA THR A 188 7.40 -3.05 29.18
C THR A 188 8.60 -3.06 28.23
N ASP A 189 8.47 -2.54 27.00
CA ASP A 189 9.56 -2.48 26.03
C ASP A 189 10.48 -1.28 26.32
N SER A 190 11.22 -1.37 27.42
CA SER A 190 12.23 -0.39 27.85
C SER A 190 13.33 -0.10 26.80
N ASN A 191 13.44 -0.95 25.76
CA ASN A 191 14.34 -0.74 24.62
C ASN A 191 13.75 0.07 23.45
N SER A 192 12.48 0.45 23.50
CA SER A 192 11.76 1.15 22.42
C SER A 192 12.40 2.48 22.04
N ASN A 193 12.70 3.33 23.03
CA ASN A 193 13.32 4.63 22.78
C ASN A 193 14.72 4.50 22.19
N ALA A 194 15.49 3.50 22.63
CA ALA A 194 16.79 3.22 22.06
C ALA A 194 16.69 2.77 20.60
N LEU A 195 15.67 1.96 20.24
CA LEU A 195 15.43 1.54 18.85
C LEU A 195 15.08 2.72 17.95
N ILE A 196 14.13 3.56 18.37
CA ILE A 196 13.70 4.75 17.63
C ILE A 196 14.88 5.70 17.45
N TYR A 197 15.61 6.00 18.53
CA TYR A 197 16.77 6.87 18.50
C TYR A 197 17.86 6.35 17.55
N ARG A 198 18.18 5.05 17.61
CA ARG A 198 19.16 4.42 16.70
C ARG A 198 18.72 4.52 15.24
N ALA A 199 17.44 4.26 14.95
CA ALA A 199 16.89 4.39 13.60
C ALA A 199 16.99 5.84 13.09
N LEU A 200 16.59 6.82 13.90
CA LEU A 200 16.69 8.25 13.59
C LEU A 200 18.13 8.66 13.25
N VAL A 201 19.08 8.37 14.15
CA VAL A 201 20.49 8.72 13.95
C VAL A 201 21.06 8.03 12.72
N SER A 202 20.77 6.73 12.54
CA SER A 202 21.23 5.95 11.39
C SER A 202 20.75 6.55 10.06
N VAL A 203 19.45 6.79 9.91
CA VAL A 203 18.86 7.30 8.67
C VAL A 203 19.30 8.74 8.39
N ILE A 204 19.28 9.62 9.39
CA ILE A 204 19.72 11.02 9.24
C ILE A 204 21.19 11.08 8.81
N ARG A 205 22.06 10.29 9.46
CA ARG A 205 23.49 10.23 9.14
C ARG A 205 23.73 9.65 7.75
N LYS A 206 23.01 8.58 7.37
CA LYS A 206 23.10 7.98 6.03
C LYS A 206 22.69 8.97 4.93
N ARG A 207 21.69 9.80 5.19
CA ARG A 207 21.11 10.71 4.19
C ARG A 207 21.84 12.04 4.07
N PHE A 208 22.34 12.59 5.18
CA PHE A 208 22.92 13.94 5.22
C PHE A 208 24.41 13.96 5.59
N GLY A 209 25.00 12.81 5.92
CA GLY A 209 26.40 12.70 6.35
C GLY A 209 26.67 13.36 7.71
N ASN A 210 27.95 13.52 8.03
CA ASN A 210 28.43 14.14 9.27
C ASN A 210 28.70 15.65 9.12
N SER A 211 28.95 16.13 7.90
CA SER A 211 29.38 17.51 7.64
C SER A 211 28.27 18.29 6.95
N ARG A 212 27.51 19.08 7.72
CA ARG A 212 26.41 19.88 7.18
C ARG A 212 26.93 21.14 6.48
N ARG A 213 27.46 21.01 5.27
CA ARG A 213 27.77 22.18 4.41
C ARG A 213 26.50 22.94 4.01
N ARG A 214 25.33 22.28 4.02
CA ARG A 214 24.01 22.87 3.79
C ARG A 214 22.99 22.20 4.70
N ALA A 215 22.13 22.99 5.34
CA ALA A 215 21.01 22.46 6.12
C ALA A 215 20.00 21.76 5.20
N PRO A 216 19.44 20.59 5.58
CA PRO A 216 18.38 19.95 4.83
C PRO A 216 17.12 20.82 4.83
N THR A 217 16.35 20.74 3.74
CA THR A 217 15.00 21.35 3.68
C THR A 217 14.03 20.63 4.62
N ASN A 218 12.93 21.29 5.03
CA ASN A 218 11.89 20.68 5.86
C ASN A 218 11.33 19.40 5.23
N LYS A 219 11.11 19.41 3.92
CA LYS A 219 10.75 18.22 3.14
C LYS A 219 11.73 17.07 3.27
N GLN A 220 13.02 17.33 3.04
CA GLN A 220 14.04 16.29 3.14
C GLN A 220 14.14 15.73 4.56
N MET A 221 13.98 16.58 5.58
CA MET A 221 13.98 16.15 6.97
C MET A 221 12.74 15.31 7.29
N ALA A 222 11.53 15.74 6.90
CA ALA A 222 10.30 14.98 7.09
C ALA A 222 10.39 13.60 6.42
N GLU A 223 10.89 13.52 5.19
CA GLU A 223 11.13 12.24 4.51
C GLU A 223 12.15 11.36 5.27
N ALA A 224 13.19 11.93 5.87
CA ALA A 224 14.18 11.19 6.66
C ALA A 224 13.60 10.67 7.98
N LEU A 225 12.79 11.48 8.67
CA LEU A 225 12.09 11.08 9.89
C LEU A 225 11.09 9.96 9.60
N ASN A 226 10.31 10.08 8.53
CA ASN A 226 9.37 9.04 8.09
C ASN A 226 10.08 7.72 7.76
N ASP A 227 11.24 7.77 7.08
CA ASP A 227 12.03 6.56 6.80
C ASP A 227 12.57 5.93 8.09
N ALA A 228 13.00 6.74 9.06
CA ALA A 228 13.45 6.25 10.37
C ALA A 228 12.31 5.63 11.19
N TYR A 229 11.12 6.22 11.17
CA TYR A 229 9.96 5.68 11.86
C TYR A 229 9.46 4.39 11.23
N ILE A 230 9.52 4.27 9.90
CA ILE A 230 9.31 3.00 9.23
C ILE A 230 10.35 1.97 9.70
N GLU A 231 11.63 2.32 9.74
CA GLU A 231 12.68 1.39 10.20
C GLU A 231 12.45 0.95 11.65
N ALA A 232 12.06 1.87 12.53
CA ALA A 232 11.70 1.55 13.91
C ALA A 232 10.48 0.63 13.99
N ALA A 233 9.40 0.92 13.23
CA ALA A 233 8.18 0.10 13.18
C ALA A 233 8.44 -1.31 12.64
N LEU A 234 9.35 -1.48 11.67
CA LEU A 234 9.75 -2.79 11.16
C LEU A 234 10.53 -3.58 12.22
N LYS A 235 11.47 -2.92 12.91
CA LYS A 235 12.27 -3.55 13.97
C LYS A 235 11.45 -4.00 15.17
N THR A 236 10.42 -3.24 15.55
CA THR A 236 9.50 -3.62 16.64
C THR A 236 8.63 -4.83 16.26
N ARG A 237 8.64 -5.21 14.98
CA ARG A 237 8.00 -6.41 14.43
C ARG A 237 8.97 -7.51 14.03
N ASN A 238 10.26 -7.36 14.35
CA ASN A 238 11.32 -8.28 13.94
C ASN A 238 11.39 -8.48 12.42
N LEU A 239 10.98 -7.48 11.63
CA LEU A 239 11.02 -7.55 10.18
C LEU A 239 12.42 -7.17 9.68
N SER A 240 13.00 -8.02 8.85
CA SER A 240 14.37 -7.83 8.33
C SER A 240 14.45 -6.81 7.18
N SER A 241 13.31 -6.46 6.58
CA SER A 241 13.20 -5.57 5.43
C SER A 241 13.52 -4.10 5.77
N GLY A 242 13.94 -3.32 4.77
CA GLY A 242 14.17 -1.87 4.94
C GLY A 242 12.96 -1.01 4.59
N PRO A 243 13.02 0.33 4.82
CA PRO A 243 11.92 1.23 4.50
C PRO A 243 11.51 1.27 3.03
N THR A 244 12.46 1.04 2.12
CA THR A 244 12.17 0.98 0.68
C THR A 244 11.39 -0.28 0.33
N ASP A 245 11.76 -1.42 0.93
CA ASP A 245 11.08 -2.69 0.73
C ASP A 245 9.64 -2.60 1.24
N LEU A 246 9.44 -2.06 2.45
CA LEU A 246 8.08 -1.85 2.99
C LEU A 246 7.23 -0.98 2.06
N LYS A 247 7.76 0.11 1.50
CA LYS A 247 7.00 0.95 0.55
C LYS A 247 6.53 0.16 -0.67
N ASN A 248 7.39 -0.70 -1.22
CA ASN A 248 7.03 -1.56 -2.35
C ASN A 248 6.02 -2.63 -1.93
N MET A 249 6.27 -3.35 -0.84
CA MET A 249 5.39 -4.41 -0.33
C MET A 249 4.01 -3.90 0.04
N LYS A 250 3.90 -2.70 0.65
CA LYS A 250 2.61 -2.03 0.89
C LYS A 250 1.88 -1.76 -0.42
N THR A 251 2.60 -1.27 -1.43
CA THR A 251 2.02 -0.95 -2.74
C THR A 251 1.56 -2.23 -3.46
N TRP A 252 2.30 -3.32 -3.34
CA TRP A 252 1.93 -4.63 -3.87
C TRP A 252 0.73 -5.21 -3.15
N GLY A 253 0.76 -5.26 -1.82
CA GLY A 253 -0.33 -5.76 -1.00
C GLY A 253 -1.64 -4.99 -1.23
N SER A 254 -1.59 -3.66 -1.36
CA SER A 254 -2.78 -2.87 -1.70
C SER A 254 -3.32 -3.16 -3.11
N GLN A 255 -2.45 -3.32 -4.12
CA GLN A 255 -2.89 -3.70 -5.47
C GLN A 255 -3.53 -5.08 -5.52
N LEU A 256 -2.97 -6.03 -4.77
CA LEU A 256 -3.48 -7.38 -4.64
C LEU A 256 -4.67 -7.48 -3.68
N MET A 257 -5.11 -6.36 -3.10
CA MET A 257 -6.19 -6.27 -2.11
C MET A 257 -5.96 -7.18 -0.88
N LEU A 258 -4.69 -7.40 -0.51
CA LEU A 258 -4.30 -8.21 0.63
C LEU A 258 -4.26 -7.42 1.93
N LEU A 259 -4.03 -6.10 1.81
CA LEU A 259 -3.92 -5.16 2.92
C LEU A 259 -4.50 -3.82 2.48
N ASP A 260 -4.80 -2.98 3.46
CA ASP A 260 -5.05 -1.56 3.23
C ASP A 260 -4.29 -0.74 4.28
N GLN A 261 -4.25 0.57 4.07
CA GLN A 261 -3.57 1.50 4.95
C GLN A 261 -4.29 2.83 4.97
N SER A 262 -4.28 3.54 6.09
CA SER A 262 -4.89 4.87 6.18
C SER A 262 -4.22 5.72 7.24
N ARG A 263 -4.25 7.04 7.00
CA ARG A 263 -3.83 8.07 7.96
C ARG A 263 -4.99 8.65 8.77
N TYR A 264 -6.19 8.13 8.52
CA TYR A 264 -7.45 8.71 8.98
C TYR A 264 -8.29 7.70 9.74
N VAL A 265 -7.65 6.68 10.31
CA VAL A 265 -8.29 5.85 11.33
C VAL A 265 -8.37 6.70 12.60
N PRO A 266 -9.57 7.06 13.10
CA PRO A 266 -9.75 7.72 14.39
C PRO A 266 -8.86 7.13 15.51
N ASN A 267 -8.34 7.99 16.38
CA ASN A 267 -7.41 7.65 17.48
C ASN A 267 -5.98 7.29 17.05
N TYR A 268 -5.67 7.35 15.76
CA TYR A 268 -4.33 7.12 15.19
C TYR A 268 -3.81 8.35 14.45
N GLU A 269 -4.12 9.55 14.93
CA GLU A 269 -3.74 10.80 14.29
C GLU A 269 -2.21 10.95 14.19
N GLY A 270 -1.74 11.35 13.00
CA GLY A 270 -0.30 11.45 12.71
C GLY A 270 0.38 10.09 12.53
N GLN A 271 -0.37 9.04 12.22
CA GLN A 271 0.15 7.72 11.89
C GLN A 271 -0.42 7.24 10.57
N ASN A 272 0.33 6.41 9.86
CA ASN A 272 -0.18 5.57 8.80
C ASN A 272 -0.29 4.15 9.33
N VAL A 273 -1.53 3.71 9.53
CA VAL A 273 -1.84 2.37 10.03
C VAL A 273 -1.99 1.44 8.84
N ILE A 274 -1.35 0.27 8.89
CA ILE A 274 -1.37 -0.76 7.85
C ILE A 274 -1.98 -2.02 8.45
N TRP A 275 -3.03 -2.56 7.85
CA TRP A 275 -3.71 -3.76 8.36
C TRP A 275 -3.94 -4.79 7.26
N LEU A 276 -4.06 -6.05 7.68
CA LEU A 276 -4.39 -7.15 6.78
C LEU A 276 -5.87 -7.08 6.38
N ALA A 277 -6.18 -7.32 5.11
CA ALA A 277 -7.52 -7.20 4.54
C ALA A 277 -8.05 -8.53 3.94
N ILE A 278 -7.52 -9.65 4.42
CA ILE A 278 -7.87 -11.01 3.97
C ILE A 278 -8.39 -11.85 5.13
N ASP A 279 -9.07 -12.94 4.81
CA ASP A 279 -9.43 -13.94 5.82
C ASP A 279 -8.18 -14.69 6.27
N SER A 280 -7.89 -14.65 7.57
CA SER A 280 -6.83 -15.45 8.18
C SER A 280 -7.39 -16.78 8.64
N THR A 281 -7.50 -17.77 7.74
CA THR A 281 -7.64 -19.16 8.21
C THR A 281 -6.27 -19.64 8.68
N GLU A 282 -6.10 -19.88 9.99
CA GLU A 282 -4.82 -20.24 10.63
C GLU A 282 -4.14 -21.49 10.05
N GLN A 283 -4.89 -22.35 9.36
CA GLN A 283 -4.45 -23.70 9.04
C GLN A 283 -3.56 -23.82 7.80
N VAL A 284 -3.49 -22.82 6.91
CA VAL A 284 -2.68 -22.92 5.67
C VAL A 284 -1.98 -21.60 5.37
N ARG A 285 -0.68 -21.52 5.68
CA ARG A 285 0.18 -20.33 5.41
C ARG A 285 0.08 -19.83 3.96
N ALA A 286 -0.20 -20.71 3.00
CA ALA A 286 -0.21 -20.38 1.57
C ALA A 286 -1.56 -19.91 0.99
N LEU A 287 -2.68 -20.02 1.73
CA LEU A 287 -3.99 -19.61 1.22
C LEU A 287 -4.30 -18.17 1.65
N LEU A 288 -4.07 -17.21 0.75
CA LEU A 288 -4.44 -15.81 0.95
C LEU A 288 -5.82 -15.58 0.36
N LYS A 289 -6.89 -15.71 1.16
CA LYS A 289 -8.27 -15.54 0.69
C LYS A 289 -8.74 -14.09 0.86
N ARG A 290 -8.94 -13.38 -0.25
CA ARG A 290 -9.52 -12.03 -0.23
C ARG A 290 -10.96 -12.06 0.27
N LYS A 291 -11.30 -11.08 1.12
CA LYS A 291 -12.68 -10.83 1.55
C LYS A 291 -13.50 -10.28 0.39
N THR A 292 -14.66 -10.88 0.15
CA THR A 292 -15.53 -10.52 -0.99
C THR A 292 -16.77 -9.75 -0.54
N LEU A 293 -17.35 -8.98 -1.48
CA LEU A 293 -18.64 -8.32 -1.23
C LEU A 293 -19.73 -9.32 -0.89
N LYS A 294 -19.81 -10.43 -1.64
CA LYS A 294 -20.82 -11.46 -1.46
C LYS A 294 -20.84 -12.03 -0.03
N GLU A 295 -19.69 -12.17 0.60
CA GLU A 295 -19.56 -12.77 1.94
C GLU A 295 -19.76 -11.75 3.07
N HIS A 296 -19.40 -10.48 2.85
CA HIS A 296 -19.33 -9.48 3.94
C HIS A 296 -20.32 -8.32 3.82
N GLU A 297 -21.11 -8.24 2.75
CA GLU A 297 -21.99 -7.10 2.43
C GLU A 297 -22.83 -6.60 3.62
N TYR A 298 -23.68 -7.45 4.20
CA TYR A 298 -24.57 -7.05 5.29
C TYR A 298 -23.83 -6.69 6.58
N SER A 299 -22.78 -7.46 6.92
CA SER A 299 -21.96 -7.17 8.12
C SER A 299 -21.25 -5.83 8.01
N LEU A 300 -20.73 -5.49 6.83
CA LEU A 300 -20.09 -4.21 6.58
C LEU A 300 -21.10 -3.07 6.48
N ALA A 301 -22.31 -3.34 5.99
CA ALA A 301 -23.36 -2.34 5.93
C ALA A 301 -23.78 -1.88 7.33
N ASP A 302 -24.00 -2.82 8.24
CA ASP A 302 -24.24 -2.53 9.65
C ASP A 302 -23.05 -1.79 10.28
N ALA A 303 -21.83 -2.25 10.01
CA ALA A 303 -20.61 -1.60 10.50
C ALA A 303 -20.47 -0.14 10.04
N VAL A 304 -20.79 0.19 8.80
CA VAL A 304 -20.79 1.57 8.29
C VAL A 304 -21.76 2.43 9.10
N VAL A 305 -22.97 1.92 9.37
CA VAL A 305 -24.01 2.63 10.13
C VAL A 305 -23.57 2.84 11.58
N THR A 306 -23.04 1.81 12.22
CA THR A 306 -22.51 1.86 13.59
C THR A 306 -21.35 2.83 13.70
N THR A 307 -20.36 2.73 12.81
CA THR A 307 -19.22 3.66 12.73
C THR A 307 -19.67 5.12 12.61
N TYR A 308 -20.66 5.38 11.75
CA TYR A 308 -21.22 6.73 11.59
C TYR A 308 -21.89 7.22 12.86
N ARG A 309 -22.72 6.39 13.52
CA ARG A 309 -23.40 6.76 14.77
C ARG A 309 -22.40 7.08 15.89
N ASP A 310 -21.33 6.29 15.99
CA ASP A 310 -20.27 6.50 16.97
C ASP A 310 -19.50 7.81 16.72
N GLN A 311 -19.19 8.14 15.46
CA GLN A 311 -18.54 9.41 15.15
C GLN A 311 -19.50 10.60 15.31
N ALA A 312 -20.78 10.42 14.97
CA ALA A 312 -21.80 11.46 15.10
C ALA A 312 -22.03 11.83 16.58
N SER A 313 -22.11 10.83 17.47
CA SER A 313 -22.31 11.04 18.91
C SER A 313 -21.13 11.76 19.58
N ASN A 314 -19.91 11.53 19.08
CA ASN A 314 -18.69 12.19 19.56
C ASN A 314 -18.49 13.60 19.00
N THR A 315 -19.28 14.02 18.01
CA THR A 315 -19.17 15.35 17.40
C THR A 315 -19.86 16.40 18.28
N LYS A 316 -19.06 17.03 19.17
CA LYS A 316 -19.50 18.05 20.16
C LYS A 316 -20.24 19.26 19.56
N THR A 317 -20.18 19.46 18.24
CA THR A 317 -20.63 20.66 17.52
C THR A 317 -22.02 20.52 16.86
N SER A 318 -22.67 19.36 16.94
CA SER A 318 -23.90 19.11 16.17
C SER A 318 -25.16 19.11 17.05
N ARG A 319 -25.99 20.16 16.94
CA ARG A 319 -27.42 20.09 17.32
C ARG A 319 -28.26 19.28 16.32
N LEU A 320 -27.66 18.82 15.22
CA LEU A 320 -28.33 18.03 14.20
C LEU A 320 -28.44 16.58 14.66
N GLN A 321 -29.61 15.97 14.44
CA GLN A 321 -29.83 14.54 14.67
C GLN A 321 -28.94 13.66 13.77
N ALA A 322 -28.50 14.19 12.62
CA ALA A 322 -27.61 13.51 11.68
C ALA A 322 -26.59 14.51 11.07
N PRO A 323 -25.39 14.66 11.64
CA PRO A 323 -24.37 15.57 11.12
C PRO A 323 -23.78 15.12 9.79
N TYR A 324 -23.22 16.06 9.03
CA TYR A 324 -22.36 15.76 7.89
C TYR A 324 -21.00 15.32 8.40
N LEU A 325 -20.63 14.05 8.16
CA LEU A 325 -19.32 13.53 8.57
C LEU A 325 -18.41 13.31 7.36
N PRO A 326 -17.09 13.54 7.50
CA PRO A 326 -16.14 13.27 6.43
C PRO A 326 -16.14 11.79 6.04
N ILE A 327 -16.48 11.49 4.78
CA ILE A 327 -16.65 10.10 4.32
C ILE A 327 -15.35 9.29 4.46
N TYR A 328 -14.19 9.92 4.33
CA TYR A 328 -12.90 9.24 4.42
C TYR A 328 -12.62 8.69 5.83
N GLN A 329 -13.15 9.30 6.90
CA GLN A 329 -12.98 8.82 8.27
C GLN A 329 -13.87 7.60 8.52
N ILE A 330 -15.12 7.65 8.08
CA ILE A 330 -16.05 6.52 8.14
C ILE A 330 -15.46 5.32 7.38
N ARG A 331 -15.03 5.54 6.14
CA ARG A 331 -14.40 4.51 5.30
C ARG A 331 -13.18 3.88 5.97
N ALA A 332 -12.28 4.71 6.50
CA ALA A 332 -11.05 4.24 7.11
C ALA A 332 -11.31 3.45 8.40
N GLN A 333 -12.17 3.94 9.28
CA GLN A 333 -12.51 3.27 10.53
C GLN A 333 -13.21 1.93 10.27
N THR A 334 -14.27 1.92 9.46
CA THR A 334 -14.99 0.68 9.14
C THR A 334 -14.07 -0.35 8.47
N ALA A 335 -13.20 0.08 7.56
CA ALA A 335 -12.26 -0.83 6.90
C ALA A 335 -11.22 -1.42 7.86
N PHE A 336 -10.73 -0.60 8.79
CA PHE A 336 -9.77 -1.00 9.81
C PHE A 336 -10.39 -2.01 10.80
N ASP A 337 -11.54 -1.66 11.39
CA ASP A 337 -12.20 -2.48 12.42
C ASP A 337 -12.62 -3.86 11.89
N HIS A 338 -13.05 -3.92 10.62
CA HIS A 338 -13.47 -5.18 10.00
C HIS A 338 -12.35 -5.87 9.22
N SER A 339 -11.13 -5.33 9.24
CA SER A 339 -9.97 -5.87 8.52
C SER A 339 -10.30 -6.16 7.05
N VAL A 340 -10.84 -5.14 6.35
CA VAL A 340 -11.17 -5.17 4.92
C VAL A 340 -10.48 -4.02 4.20
N THR A 341 -10.50 -4.02 2.87
CA THR A 341 -10.05 -2.86 2.10
C THR A 341 -11.13 -1.77 2.09
N ARG A 342 -10.74 -0.50 2.08
CA ARG A 342 -11.66 0.64 1.87
C ARG A 342 -12.38 0.55 0.53
N ALA A 343 -11.77 -0.07 -0.49
CA ALA A 343 -12.44 -0.31 -1.77
C ALA A 343 -13.69 -1.21 -1.63
N LEU A 344 -13.68 -2.16 -0.69
CA LEU A 344 -14.84 -2.99 -0.37
C LEU A 344 -15.90 -2.18 0.38
N VAL A 345 -15.49 -1.39 1.37
CA VAL A 345 -16.39 -0.46 2.07
C VAL A 345 -17.03 0.54 1.10
N ASP A 346 -16.29 1.01 0.09
CA ASP A 346 -16.80 1.93 -0.92
C ASP A 346 -17.97 1.36 -1.72
N LEU A 347 -17.90 0.06 -2.05
CA LEU A 347 -18.97 -0.67 -2.74
C LEU A 347 -20.21 -0.81 -1.86
N VAL A 348 -20.01 -1.10 -0.57
CA VAL A 348 -21.12 -1.21 0.40
C VAL A 348 -21.80 0.14 0.61
N ILE A 349 -21.03 1.22 0.76
CA ILE A 349 -21.58 2.59 0.86
C ILE A 349 -22.36 2.97 -0.40
N GLU A 350 -21.87 2.63 -1.59
CA GLU A 350 -22.57 2.90 -2.85
C GLU A 350 -23.92 2.18 -2.90
N ARG A 351 -23.95 0.91 -2.47
CA ARG A 351 -25.15 0.07 -2.47
C ARG A 351 -26.14 0.44 -1.37
N LEU A 352 -25.69 0.94 -0.23
CA LEU A 352 -26.55 1.56 0.77
C LEU A 352 -27.18 2.85 0.23
N ALA A 353 -26.37 3.72 -0.39
CA ALA A 353 -26.82 5.03 -0.85
C ALA A 353 -27.80 4.95 -2.04
N ASN A 354 -27.72 3.90 -2.86
CA ASN A 354 -28.64 3.69 -3.99
C ASN A 354 -29.80 2.74 -3.65
N GLY A 355 -29.90 2.24 -2.42
CA GLY A 355 -30.96 1.32 -1.98
C GLY A 355 -30.84 -0.12 -2.49
N SER A 356 -29.73 -0.52 -3.11
CA SER A 356 -29.48 -1.91 -3.53
C SER A 356 -29.35 -2.86 -2.34
N ILE A 357 -28.97 -2.33 -1.17
CA ILE A 357 -29.09 -3.01 0.11
C ILE A 357 -29.75 -2.07 1.11
N SER A 358 -30.53 -2.63 2.03
CA SER A 358 -31.18 -1.89 3.10
C SER A 358 -30.79 -2.47 4.46
N ILE A 359 -30.43 -1.58 5.39
CA ILE A 359 -30.36 -1.88 6.82
C ILE A 359 -31.59 -1.23 7.46
N SER A 360 -32.21 -1.92 8.41
CA SER A 360 -33.51 -1.51 8.97
C SER A 360 -33.49 -0.06 9.44
N ASN A 361 -34.49 0.70 9.00
CA ASN A 361 -34.78 2.06 9.42
C ASN A 361 -33.66 3.09 9.19
N VAL A 362 -32.81 2.92 8.16
CA VAL A 362 -31.80 3.93 7.83
C VAL A 362 -31.76 4.30 6.34
N GLN A 363 -31.51 5.58 6.07
CA GLN A 363 -31.21 6.10 4.74
C GLN A 363 -29.81 6.70 4.73
N VAL A 364 -28.99 6.27 3.76
CA VAL A 364 -27.63 6.78 3.57
C VAL A 364 -27.62 7.82 2.45
N LEU A 365 -27.15 9.02 2.76
CA LEU A 365 -27.04 10.15 1.85
C LEU A 365 -25.59 10.55 1.66
N LEU A 366 -25.19 10.81 0.40
CA LEU A 366 -23.84 11.19 0.02
C LEU A 366 -23.80 12.61 -0.52
N HIS A 367 -22.87 13.42 0.00
CA HIS A 367 -22.84 14.86 -0.26
C HIS A 367 -21.53 15.30 -0.93
N LEU A 368 -21.63 16.37 -1.73
CA LEU A 368 -20.47 17.08 -2.28
C LEU A 368 -19.69 17.86 -1.22
N GLY A 369 -20.31 18.12 -0.07
CA GLY A 369 -19.69 18.66 1.13
C GLY A 369 -18.93 19.98 0.99
N THR A 370 -18.48 20.49 2.13
CA THR A 370 -17.51 21.60 2.23
C THR A 370 -16.19 21.15 2.84
N THR A 371 -16.15 19.91 3.36
CA THR A 371 -14.95 19.32 3.94
C THR A 371 -13.82 19.29 2.93
N ARG A 372 -12.67 19.87 3.30
CA ARG A 372 -11.45 19.81 2.51
C ARG A 372 -10.92 18.39 2.51
N GLN A 373 -11.07 17.67 1.40
CA GLN A 373 -10.45 16.36 1.21
C GLN A 373 -8.94 16.47 1.46
N PRO A 374 -8.36 15.61 2.32
CA PRO A 374 -6.92 15.54 2.46
C PRO A 374 -6.26 15.09 1.15
N GLN A 375 -5.11 15.67 0.79
CA GLN A 375 -4.40 15.33 -0.45
C GLN A 375 -3.94 13.86 -0.51
N SER A 376 -3.73 13.22 0.65
CA SER A 376 -3.34 11.82 0.74
C SER A 376 -4.49 10.83 0.55
N GLU A 377 -5.74 11.29 0.51
CA GLU A 377 -6.90 10.41 0.35
C GLU A 377 -7.44 10.40 -1.07
N PRO A 378 -7.65 9.22 -1.68
CA PRO A 378 -8.37 9.14 -2.93
C PRO A 378 -9.80 9.63 -2.72
N VAL A 379 -10.21 10.59 -3.56
CA VAL A 379 -11.58 11.11 -3.59
C VAL A 379 -12.55 9.97 -3.86
N TYR A 380 -13.62 9.88 -3.07
CA TYR A 380 -14.71 8.94 -3.34
C TYR A 380 -15.44 9.35 -4.63
N ARG A 381 -15.48 8.45 -5.62
CA ARG A 381 -16.00 8.73 -6.98
C ARG A 381 -17.03 7.72 -7.50
N ARG A 382 -17.51 6.80 -6.66
CA ARG A 382 -18.55 5.83 -7.03
C ARG A 382 -19.85 6.57 -7.36
N GLY A 383 -20.60 6.09 -8.38
CA GLY A 383 -21.73 6.82 -8.96
C GLY A 383 -21.38 8.05 -9.82
N GLY A 384 -20.14 8.19 -10.30
CA GLY A 384 -19.73 9.21 -11.29
C GLY A 384 -19.57 10.64 -10.74
N LYS A 385 -19.84 10.87 -9.46
CA LYS A 385 -19.70 12.18 -8.80
C LYS A 385 -18.73 12.09 -7.64
N ARG A 386 -18.00 13.18 -7.39
CA ARG A 386 -17.17 13.31 -6.18
C ARG A 386 -18.09 13.40 -4.96
N ARG A 387 -17.74 12.72 -3.88
CA ARG A 387 -18.42 12.82 -2.58
C ARG A 387 -17.37 12.98 -1.49
N TYR A 388 -17.70 13.80 -0.49
CA TYR A 388 -16.78 14.18 0.57
C TYR A 388 -17.37 13.96 1.96
N GLU A 389 -18.70 13.96 2.05
CA GLU A 389 -19.44 13.82 3.30
C GLU A 389 -20.54 12.76 3.15
N ILE A 390 -20.87 12.14 4.27
CA ILE A 390 -21.93 11.14 4.42
C ILE A 390 -22.85 11.56 5.57
N THR A 391 -24.14 11.30 5.41
CA THR A 391 -25.15 11.44 6.46
C THR A 391 -26.01 10.18 6.47
N ILE A 392 -26.28 9.64 7.65
CA ILE A 392 -27.18 8.50 7.83
C ILE A 392 -28.32 8.94 8.75
N GLN A 393 -29.54 8.85 8.23
CA GLN A 393 -30.77 9.29 8.90
C GLN A 393 -31.67 8.09 9.18
N SER A 394 -32.48 8.17 10.23
CA SER A 394 -33.51 7.17 10.47
C SER A 394 -34.67 7.35 9.49
N THR A 395 -35.13 6.28 8.84
CA THR A 395 -36.37 6.32 8.05
C THR A 395 -37.56 6.10 8.98
N SER A 396 -38.60 6.92 8.80
CA SER A 396 -39.84 6.91 9.59
C SER A 396 -40.73 5.71 9.28
#